data_AF-A0A084SWS2-F1
#
_entry.id   AF-A0A084SWS2-F1
#
_cell.length_a   1.000
_cell.length_b   1.000
_cell.length_c   1.000
_cell.angle_alpha   90.00
_cell.angle_beta   90.00
_cell.angle_gamma   90.00
#
_symmetry.space_group_name_H-M   'P 1'
#
loop_
_entity.id
_entity.type
_entity.pdbx_description
1 polymer ?
#
loop_
_entity_poly.entity_id
_entity_poly.type
_entity_poly.pdbx_seq_one_letter_code
_entity_poly.pdbx_strand_id
1 'polypeptide(L)'
;MPHDRDQLYVNYGFRGYMVVDASNPDDLRTLGNYTYPGQYSHHNAVGTFAGRTIAFEGGEGPGEHLRVLDITDPANIVKIGSFQLRPELSIHNMLLVGKKLYVAWYQEGVRVLDVSNPTRPTQVAHYNTWRELDEDPGVYFGGAIGIRIPGDGFIYLVDTWRGLLILREK
;
A
#
# COMPACT_ATOMS: atom_id res chain seq x y z
N MET A 1 -12.66 22.71 6.50
CA MET A 1 -11.21 22.50 6.39
C MET A 1 -10.92 21.95 5.00
N PRO A 2 -10.35 22.72 4.05
CA PRO A 2 -10.27 22.34 2.65
C PRO A 2 -8.85 22.11 2.09
N HIS A 3 -7.84 21.80 2.91
CA HIS A 3 -6.43 21.74 2.45
C HIS A 3 -6.03 20.43 1.72
N ASP A 4 -6.88 19.40 1.69
CA ASP A 4 -6.49 18.08 1.14
C ASP A 4 -7.09 17.78 -0.26
N ARG A 5 -7.90 18.66 -0.85
CA ARG A 5 -8.63 18.32 -2.10
C ARG A 5 -7.75 18.33 -3.35
N ASP A 6 -6.62 19.02 -3.31
CA ASP A 6 -5.78 19.27 -4.48
C ASP A 6 -4.36 18.69 -4.31
N GLN A 7 -4.17 17.73 -3.40
CA GLN A 7 -2.90 17.03 -3.25
C GLN A 7 -2.89 15.69 -4.00
N LEU A 8 -1.78 15.40 -4.67
CA LEU A 8 -1.46 14.09 -5.20
C LEU A 8 -0.42 13.40 -4.31
N TYR A 9 -0.65 12.12 -4.08
CA TYR A 9 0.21 11.23 -3.31
C TYR A 9 0.85 10.23 -4.28
N VAL A 10 2.13 10.42 -4.55
CA VAL A 10 2.80 9.80 -5.70
C VAL A 10 3.90 8.88 -5.21
N ASN A 11 3.82 7.60 -5.55
CA ASN A 11 4.96 6.71 -5.53
C ASN A 11 5.72 6.82 -6.85
N TYR A 12 7.02 7.07 -6.80
CA TYR A 12 7.85 7.20 -7.99
C TYR A 12 9.09 6.32 -7.88
N GLY A 13 8.93 5.00 -7.74
CA GLY A 13 9.99 4.01 -7.82
C GLY A 13 11.26 4.45 -7.08
N PHE A 14 12.33 4.67 -7.85
CA PHE A 14 13.65 5.09 -7.37
C PHE A 14 13.74 6.53 -6.82
N ARG A 15 12.67 7.32 -6.88
CA ARG A 15 12.58 8.68 -6.30
C ARG A 15 11.73 8.74 -5.03
N GLY A 16 11.15 7.62 -4.61
CA GLY A 16 10.46 7.51 -3.32
C GLY A 16 9.01 8.00 -3.39
N TYR A 17 8.49 8.37 -2.23
CA TYR A 17 7.12 8.87 -2.08
C TYR A 17 7.12 10.40 -2.09
N MET A 18 6.16 11.02 -2.78
CA MET A 18 6.02 12.47 -2.88
C MET A 18 4.60 12.92 -2.59
N VAL A 19 4.50 14.11 -2.01
CA VAL A 19 3.26 14.88 -1.95
C VAL A 19 3.41 16.05 -2.92
N VAL A 20 2.45 16.18 -3.82
CA VAL A 20 2.46 17.18 -4.90
C VAL A 20 1.19 18.03 -4.79
N ASP A 21 1.34 19.35 -4.82
CA ASP A 21 0.25 20.29 -5.03
C ASP A 21 -0.16 20.24 -6.50
N ALA A 22 -1.43 19.89 -6.72
CA ALA A 22 -2.08 19.79 -8.01
C ALA A 22 -3.29 20.75 -8.11
N SER A 23 -3.31 21.81 -7.30
CA SER A 23 -4.34 22.87 -7.38
C SER A 23 -4.36 23.57 -8.75
N ASN A 24 -3.23 23.55 -9.46
CA ASN A 24 -3.15 23.91 -10.86
C ASN A 24 -2.56 22.73 -11.67
N PRO A 25 -3.34 22.06 -12.55
CA PRO A 25 -2.83 20.96 -13.36
C PRO A 25 -1.73 21.38 -14.36
N ASP A 26 -1.66 22.66 -14.72
CA ASP A 26 -0.61 23.20 -15.61
C ASP A 26 0.67 23.60 -14.85
N ASP A 27 0.66 23.58 -13.50
CA ASP A 27 1.79 23.94 -12.65
C ASP A 27 1.81 23.08 -11.37
N LEU A 28 2.15 21.81 -11.54
CA LEU A 28 2.30 20.86 -10.45
C LEU A 28 3.57 21.16 -9.63
N ARG A 29 3.45 21.19 -8.30
CA ARG A 29 4.58 21.52 -7.40
C ARG A 29 4.78 20.47 -6.33
N THR A 30 5.98 19.91 -6.23
CA THR A 30 6.32 19.00 -5.13
C THR A 30 6.37 19.78 -3.81
N LEU A 31 5.53 19.38 -2.85
CA LEU A 31 5.49 19.95 -1.49
C LEU A 31 6.52 19.28 -0.58
N GLY A 32 6.80 18.00 -0.82
CA GLY A 32 7.91 17.30 -0.20
C GLY A 32 7.98 15.83 -0.59
N ASN A 33 9.02 15.16 -0.10
CA ASN A 33 9.36 13.80 -0.48
C ASN A 33 9.90 12.99 0.71
N TYR A 34 9.63 11.68 0.67
CA TYR A 34 10.21 10.70 1.57
C TYR A 34 11.04 9.71 0.77
N THR A 35 12.33 9.65 1.10
CA THR A 35 13.29 8.75 0.45
C THR A 35 13.97 7.83 1.45
N TYR A 36 14.39 6.66 1.00
CA TYR A 36 15.09 5.66 1.79
C TYR A 36 16.09 4.86 0.93
N PRO A 37 17.11 4.22 1.54
CA PRO A 37 18.11 3.45 0.80
C PRO A 37 17.50 2.26 0.05
N GLY A 38 17.93 2.06 -1.21
CA GLY A 38 17.50 0.91 -2.02
C GLY A 38 16.04 0.97 -2.50
N GLN A 39 15.42 2.15 -2.46
CA GLN A 39 13.99 2.31 -2.68
C GLN A 39 13.48 1.91 -4.06
N TYR A 40 12.30 1.29 -4.04
CA TYR A 40 11.40 1.18 -5.16
C TYR A 40 9.96 1.39 -4.70
N SER A 41 9.57 2.65 -4.54
CA SER A 41 8.25 3.05 -4.07
C SER A 41 7.19 2.80 -5.14
N HIS A 42 6.14 2.02 -4.84
CA HIS A 42 5.25 1.48 -5.87
C HIS A 42 3.78 1.89 -5.71
N HIS A 43 3.20 1.72 -4.53
CA HIS A 43 1.78 1.98 -4.30
C HIS A 43 1.54 2.67 -2.97
N ASN A 44 0.45 3.45 -2.86
CA ASN A 44 0.04 4.04 -1.60
C ASN A 44 -1.47 4.02 -1.39
N ALA A 45 -1.87 4.23 -0.14
CA ALA A 45 -3.21 4.65 0.24
C ALA A 45 -3.09 5.72 1.34
N VAL A 46 -3.93 6.75 1.29
CA VAL A 46 -3.89 7.85 2.26
C VAL A 46 -5.22 7.97 2.99
N GLY A 47 -5.15 8.27 4.29
CA GLY A 47 -6.34 8.54 5.11
C GLY A 47 -6.04 9.43 6.30
N THR A 48 -7.10 9.95 6.92
CA THR A 48 -6.99 10.81 8.11
C THR A 48 -7.15 10.00 9.40
N PHE A 49 -6.17 10.08 10.29
CA PHE A 49 -6.15 9.39 11.58
C PHE A 49 -5.92 10.40 12.70
N ALA A 50 -6.91 10.59 13.58
CA ALA A 50 -6.84 11.54 14.70
C ALA A 50 -6.40 12.97 14.26
N GLY A 51 -6.88 13.42 13.10
CA GLY A 51 -6.56 14.74 12.53
C GLY A 51 -5.22 14.83 11.80
N ARG A 52 -4.46 13.73 11.69
CA ARG A 52 -3.22 13.64 10.91
C ARG A 52 -3.49 12.99 9.56
N THR A 53 -2.78 13.42 8.53
CA THR A 53 -2.82 12.80 7.20
C THR A 53 -1.75 11.72 7.15
N ILE A 54 -2.16 10.46 7.02
CA ILE A 54 -1.28 9.30 7.08
C ILE A 54 -1.26 8.60 5.72
N ALA A 55 -0.05 8.37 5.19
CA ALA A 55 0.16 7.56 4.00
C ALA A 55 0.65 6.17 4.39
N PHE A 56 -0.02 5.16 3.85
CA PHE A 56 0.45 3.79 3.78
C PHE A 56 1.21 3.65 2.47
N GLU A 57 2.52 3.48 2.55
CA GLU A 57 3.42 3.41 1.41
C GLU A 57 3.93 1.97 1.28
N GLY A 58 3.80 1.39 0.08
CA GLY A 58 4.30 0.08 -0.24
C GLY A 58 5.32 0.17 -1.37
N GLY A 59 6.51 -0.36 -1.13
CA GLY A 59 7.46 -0.61 -2.19
C GLY A 59 7.27 -1.99 -2.83
N GLU A 60 7.90 -2.18 -3.98
CA GLU A 60 7.86 -3.41 -4.78
C GLU A 60 9.29 -3.89 -5.06
N GLY A 61 9.64 -5.07 -4.55
CA GLY A 61 10.98 -5.66 -4.66
C GLY A 61 11.47 -6.32 -3.36
N PRO A 62 12.62 -7.02 -3.39
CA PRO A 62 13.16 -7.65 -2.19
C PRO A 62 13.45 -6.63 -1.08
N GLY A 63 12.98 -6.91 0.13
CA GLY A 63 13.10 -6.06 1.31
C GLY A 63 12.07 -4.90 1.36
N GLU A 64 11.24 -4.76 0.33
CA GLU A 64 10.18 -3.76 0.29
C GLU A 64 8.91 -4.24 0.97
N HIS A 65 8.38 -3.42 1.86
CA HIS A 65 7.24 -3.75 2.71
C HIS A 65 6.40 -2.50 3.00
N LEU A 66 5.38 -2.62 3.86
CA LEU A 66 4.56 -1.49 4.25
C LEU A 66 5.36 -0.52 5.14
N ARG A 67 5.41 0.74 4.76
CA ARG A 67 5.78 1.88 5.60
C ARG A 67 4.53 2.69 5.91
N VAL A 68 4.47 3.22 7.12
CA VAL A 68 3.43 4.17 7.53
C VAL A 68 4.09 5.52 7.76
N LEU A 69 3.68 6.50 6.98
CA LEU A 69 4.24 7.85 6.95
C LEU A 69 3.21 8.83 7.50
N ASP A 70 3.61 9.65 8.45
CA ASP A 70 2.88 10.89 8.73
C ASP A 70 3.30 11.94 7.70
N ILE A 71 2.31 12.42 6.95
CA ILE A 71 2.47 13.41 5.89
C ILE A 71 1.64 14.68 6.16
N THR A 72 1.22 14.88 7.41
CA THR A 72 0.44 16.06 7.83
C THR A 72 1.17 17.37 7.49
N ASP A 73 2.49 17.38 7.64
CA ASP A 73 3.36 18.41 7.09
C ASP A 73 4.18 17.79 5.94
N PRO A 74 3.80 18.03 4.68
CA PRO A 74 4.50 17.47 3.52
C PRO A 74 5.98 17.85 3.43
N ALA A 75 6.39 18.99 4.01
CA ALA A 75 7.80 19.39 4.03
C ALA A 75 8.62 18.57 5.05
N ASN A 76 7.95 17.90 6.00
CA ASN A 76 8.56 17.15 7.09
C ASN A 76 7.90 15.76 7.25
N ILE A 77 8.00 14.93 6.22
CA ILE A 77 7.43 13.56 6.24
C ILE A 77 8.22 12.66 7.20
N VAL A 78 7.51 11.95 8.09
CA VAL A 78 8.12 11.06 9.08
C VAL A 78 7.55 9.65 8.97
N LYS A 79 8.43 8.64 8.95
CA LYS A 79 8.01 7.24 9.11
C LYS A 79 7.65 6.97 10.57
N ILE A 80 6.40 6.60 10.82
CA ILE A 80 5.85 6.36 12.17
C ILE A 80 5.54 4.88 12.44
N GLY A 81 5.58 4.03 11.42
CA GLY A 81 5.27 2.61 11.54
C GLY A 81 5.69 1.80 10.31
N SER A 82 5.56 0.49 10.41
CA SER A 82 5.73 -0.45 9.29
C SER A 82 5.08 -1.80 9.60
N PHE A 83 4.85 -2.59 8.57
CA PHE A 83 4.46 -3.99 8.68
C PHE A 83 5.24 -4.79 7.63
N GLN A 84 5.82 -5.92 8.03
CA GLN A 84 6.74 -6.72 7.21
C GLN A 84 6.38 -8.20 7.31
N LEU A 85 6.63 -8.94 6.23
CA LEU A 85 6.50 -10.40 6.16
C LEU A 85 7.84 -10.99 5.70
N ARG A 86 7.83 -11.99 4.81
CA ARG A 86 9.05 -12.56 4.23
C ARG A 86 9.83 -11.49 3.46
N PRO A 87 11.15 -11.32 3.72
CA PRO A 87 11.94 -10.27 3.11
C PRO A 87 12.10 -10.41 1.60
N GLU A 88 11.88 -11.60 1.04
CA GLU A 88 11.96 -11.85 -0.40
C GLU A 88 10.77 -11.25 -1.16
N LEU A 89 9.67 -10.96 -0.48
CA LEU A 89 8.39 -10.62 -1.08
C LEU A 89 7.93 -9.23 -0.69
N SER A 90 7.12 -8.63 -1.56
CA SER A 90 6.68 -7.25 -1.40
C SER A 90 5.20 -7.07 -1.67
N ILE A 91 4.74 -5.86 -1.38
CA ILE A 91 3.39 -5.43 -1.65
C ILE A 91 3.31 -5.04 -3.12
N HIS A 92 2.20 -5.36 -3.77
CA HIS A 92 1.89 -4.78 -5.07
C HIS A 92 0.88 -3.64 -4.91
N ASN A 93 -0.39 -3.96 -4.61
CA ASN A 93 -1.46 -2.98 -4.43
C ASN A 93 -2.03 -3.00 -3.00
N MET A 94 -2.60 -1.88 -2.58
CA MET A 94 -3.36 -1.80 -1.34
C MET A 94 -4.59 -0.90 -1.46
N LEU A 95 -5.57 -1.10 -0.60
CA LEU A 95 -6.76 -0.26 -0.47
C LEU A 95 -7.07 -0.01 0.99
N LEU A 96 -7.27 1.25 1.36
CA LEU A 96 -7.74 1.66 2.69
C LEU A 96 -9.27 1.75 2.68
N VAL A 97 -9.92 0.95 3.53
CA VAL A 97 -11.38 0.99 3.75
C VAL A 97 -11.64 1.20 5.24
N GLY A 98 -12.05 2.42 5.59
CA GLY A 98 -12.17 2.82 6.99
C GLY A 98 -10.83 2.69 7.72
N LYS A 99 -10.75 1.80 8.71
CA LYS A 99 -9.53 1.51 9.48
C LYS A 99 -8.85 0.20 9.10
N LYS A 100 -9.24 -0.40 7.97
CA LYS A 100 -8.64 -1.63 7.46
C LYS A 100 -7.86 -1.35 6.18
N LEU A 101 -6.62 -1.81 6.12
CA LEU A 101 -5.80 -1.79 4.92
C LEU A 101 -5.78 -3.19 4.31
N TYR A 102 -6.36 -3.33 3.12
CA TYR A 102 -6.37 -4.56 2.34
C TYR A 102 -5.18 -4.52 1.39
N VAL A 103 -4.34 -5.54 1.43
CA VAL A 103 -3.04 -5.54 0.75
C VAL A 103 -2.94 -6.79 -0.11
N ALA A 104 -2.68 -6.61 -1.40
CA ALA A 104 -2.24 -7.67 -2.31
C ALA A 104 -0.72 -7.76 -2.23
N TRP A 105 -0.22 -8.93 -1.83
CA TRP A 105 1.18 -9.12 -1.44
C TRP A 105 1.77 -10.34 -2.15
N TYR A 106 1.63 -10.40 -3.48
CA TYR A 106 2.17 -11.48 -4.30
C TYR A 106 1.92 -12.86 -3.71
N GLN A 107 2.98 -13.61 -3.39
CA GLN A 107 2.89 -14.97 -2.90
C GLN A 107 2.36 -15.05 -1.45
N GLU A 108 2.38 -13.96 -0.71
CA GLU A 108 1.66 -13.88 0.56
C GLU A 108 0.14 -13.90 0.29
N GLY A 109 -0.33 -13.49 -0.89
CA GLY A 109 -1.75 -13.43 -1.19
C GLY A 109 -2.37 -12.14 -0.65
N VAL A 110 -3.56 -12.22 -0.07
CA VAL A 110 -4.22 -11.06 0.54
C VAL A 110 -3.93 -10.97 2.03
N ARG A 111 -3.63 -9.76 2.51
CA ARG A 111 -3.47 -9.42 3.92
C ARG A 111 -4.49 -8.33 4.27
N VAL A 112 -5.12 -8.43 5.43
CA VAL A 112 -6.00 -7.39 5.96
C VAL A 112 -5.40 -6.93 7.27
N LEU A 113 -5.00 -5.65 7.31
CA LEU A 113 -4.40 -5.04 8.48
C LEU A 113 -5.39 -4.08 9.14
N ASP A 114 -5.59 -4.18 10.45
CA ASP A 114 -6.16 -3.10 11.25
C ASP A 114 -5.09 -2.03 11.44
N VAL A 115 -5.41 -0.83 10.94
CA VAL A 115 -4.56 0.37 10.98
C VAL A 115 -5.15 1.46 11.87
N SER A 116 -6.09 1.11 12.75
CA SER A 116 -6.69 2.04 13.73
C SER A 116 -5.64 2.78 14.57
N ASN A 117 -4.52 2.11 14.86
CA ASN A 117 -3.30 2.75 15.33
C ASN A 117 -2.23 2.67 14.22
N PRO A 118 -1.99 3.76 13.46
CA PRO A 118 -1.09 3.74 12.31
C PRO A 118 0.38 3.50 12.70
N THR A 119 0.76 3.75 13.96
CA THR A 119 2.14 3.46 14.43
C THR A 119 2.40 1.96 14.60
N ARG A 120 1.35 1.14 14.66
CA ARG A 120 1.46 -0.31 14.88
C ARG A 120 0.35 -1.07 14.15
N PRO A 121 0.42 -1.16 12.80
CA PRO A 121 -0.50 -1.99 12.02
C PRO A 121 -0.50 -3.44 12.51
N THR A 122 -1.67 -4.07 12.54
CA THR A 122 -1.81 -5.48 12.97
C THR A 122 -2.61 -6.27 11.97
N GLN A 123 -2.16 -7.48 11.63
CA GLN A 123 -2.90 -8.35 10.73
C GLN A 123 -4.11 -8.95 11.45
N VAL A 124 -5.30 -8.79 10.86
CA VAL A 124 -6.57 -9.33 11.39
C VAL A 124 -7.17 -10.43 10.53
N ALA A 125 -6.79 -10.51 9.25
CA ALA A 125 -7.17 -11.61 8.36
C ALA A 125 -6.13 -11.80 7.25
N HIS A 126 -6.12 -12.98 6.67
CA HIS A 126 -5.29 -13.29 5.51
C HIS A 126 -5.87 -14.45 4.70
N TYR A 127 -5.49 -14.52 3.42
CA TYR A 127 -5.72 -15.70 2.59
C TYR A 127 -4.54 -15.85 1.62
N ASN A 128 -3.82 -16.96 1.73
CA ASN A 128 -2.67 -17.26 0.88
C ASN A 128 -3.19 -17.75 -0.46
N THR A 129 -2.79 -17.07 -1.54
CA THR A 129 -3.17 -17.49 -2.89
C THR A 129 -2.12 -18.38 -3.52
N TRP A 130 -0.86 -18.32 -3.07
CA TRP A 130 0.24 -19.15 -3.57
C TRP A 130 0.28 -20.55 -2.96
N ARG A 131 0.71 -21.54 -3.76
CA ARG A 131 1.10 -22.87 -3.28
C ARG A 131 2.50 -23.21 -3.81
N GLU A 132 3.31 -23.88 -3.00
CA GLU A 132 4.67 -24.30 -3.38
C GLU A 132 4.74 -25.20 -4.63
N LEU A 133 3.61 -25.81 -5.03
CA LEU A 133 3.50 -26.68 -6.21
C LEU A 133 3.11 -25.93 -7.50
N ASP A 134 2.87 -24.63 -7.44
CA ASP A 134 2.57 -23.85 -8.64
C ASP A 134 3.90 -23.62 -9.44
N GLU A 135 3.91 -23.85 -10.76
CA GLU A 135 5.11 -23.73 -11.61
C GLU A 135 5.72 -22.32 -11.61
N ASP A 136 7.04 -22.21 -11.45
CA ASP A 136 7.78 -20.97 -11.18
C ASP A 136 8.56 -20.45 -12.40
N PRO A 137 8.20 -19.27 -12.96
CA PRO A 137 9.06 -18.57 -13.90
C PRO A 137 9.70 -17.27 -13.35
N GLY A 138 9.60 -16.93 -12.06
CA GLY A 138 10.08 -15.61 -11.59
C GLY A 138 9.67 -15.24 -10.15
N VAL A 139 10.49 -15.72 -9.22
CA VAL A 139 10.30 -16.01 -7.78
C VAL A 139 9.68 -14.93 -6.85
N TYR A 140 9.35 -13.71 -7.30
CA TYR A 140 8.89 -12.65 -6.38
C TYR A 140 7.57 -11.96 -6.79
N PHE A 141 7.21 -12.04 -8.07
CA PHE A 141 6.07 -11.28 -8.63
C PHE A 141 4.85 -12.15 -8.98
N GLY A 142 4.83 -13.39 -8.53
CA GLY A 142 3.67 -14.28 -8.68
C GLY A 142 2.71 -14.19 -7.49
N GLY A 143 1.41 -14.29 -7.76
CA GLY A 143 0.34 -14.30 -6.76
C GLY A 143 -0.55 -13.07 -6.84
N ALA A 144 -1.00 -12.57 -5.69
CA ALA A 144 -1.96 -11.49 -5.58
C ALA A 144 -1.36 -10.12 -5.99
N ILE A 145 -1.94 -9.49 -7.02
CA ILE A 145 -1.48 -8.20 -7.56
C ILE A 145 -2.54 -7.10 -7.52
N GLY A 146 -3.80 -7.43 -7.75
CA GLY A 146 -4.89 -6.46 -7.83
C GLY A 146 -5.91 -6.72 -6.73
N ILE A 147 -6.47 -5.67 -6.14
CA ILE A 147 -7.46 -5.81 -5.07
C ILE A 147 -8.54 -4.72 -5.16
N ARG A 148 -9.79 -5.11 -4.93
CA ARG A 148 -10.94 -4.21 -4.88
C ARG A 148 -11.94 -4.66 -3.82
N ILE A 149 -12.42 -3.70 -3.02
CA ILE A 149 -13.41 -3.89 -1.97
C ILE A 149 -14.55 -2.88 -2.22
N PRO A 150 -15.59 -3.25 -2.95
CA PRO A 150 -16.69 -2.33 -3.29
C PRO A 150 -17.70 -2.14 -2.16
N GLY A 151 -17.65 -2.95 -1.09
CA GLY A 151 -18.56 -2.85 0.06
C GLY A 151 -19.80 -3.76 -0.03
N ASP A 152 -19.80 -4.73 -0.93
CA ASP A 152 -20.85 -5.75 -1.09
C ASP A 152 -20.61 -7.03 -0.27
N GLY A 153 -19.63 -7.00 0.64
CA GLY A 153 -19.22 -8.15 1.45
C GLY A 153 -18.23 -9.08 0.74
N PHE A 154 -17.65 -8.66 -0.39
CA PHE A 154 -16.61 -9.42 -1.10
C PHE A 154 -15.32 -8.62 -1.28
N ILE A 155 -14.22 -9.37 -1.36
CA ILE A 155 -12.90 -8.91 -1.78
C ILE A 155 -12.66 -9.53 -3.17
N TYR A 156 -12.49 -8.67 -4.16
CA TYR A 156 -12.14 -9.05 -5.52
C TYR A 156 -10.64 -8.95 -5.68
N LEU A 157 -9.99 -10.08 -5.93
CA LEU A 157 -8.55 -10.20 -5.97
C LEU A 157 -8.11 -10.73 -7.34
N VAL A 158 -7.17 -10.03 -7.99
CA VAL A 158 -6.50 -10.53 -9.19
C VAL A 158 -5.21 -11.20 -8.78
N ASP A 159 -5.09 -12.47 -9.11
CA ASP A 159 -3.92 -13.31 -8.91
C ASP A 159 -3.30 -13.66 -10.27
N THR A 160 -1.97 -13.56 -10.40
CA THR A 160 -1.26 -13.74 -11.67
C THR A 160 -1.48 -15.11 -12.31
N TRP A 161 -1.89 -16.12 -11.54
CA TRP A 161 -2.02 -17.50 -12.02
C TRP A 161 -3.43 -18.05 -11.89
N ARG A 162 -4.21 -17.54 -10.95
CA ARG A 162 -5.58 -17.99 -10.72
C ARG A 162 -6.62 -17.07 -11.36
N GLY A 163 -6.20 -15.94 -11.91
CA GLY A 163 -7.10 -14.93 -12.45
C GLY A 163 -7.88 -14.25 -11.31
N LEU A 164 -9.20 -14.09 -11.49
CA LEU A 164 -10.04 -13.44 -10.49
C LEU A 164 -10.44 -14.42 -9.38
N LEU A 165 -10.07 -14.10 -8.15
CA LEU A 165 -10.56 -14.73 -6.92
C LEU A 165 -11.57 -13.80 -6.25
N ILE A 166 -12.69 -14.35 -5.78
CA ILE A 166 -13.70 -13.62 -5.02
C ILE A 166 -13.76 -14.24 -3.63
N LEU A 167 -13.34 -13.48 -2.62
CA LEU A 167 -13.30 -13.91 -1.23
C LEU A 167 -14.43 -13.22 -0.47
N ARG A 168 -15.08 -13.92 0.47
CA ARG A 168 -16.06 -13.29 1.35
C ARG A 168 -15.35 -12.49 2.43
N GLU A 169 -15.72 -11.22 2.57
CA GLU A 169 -15.36 -10.39 3.72
C GLU A 169 -16.27 -10.78 4.90
N LYS A 170 -15.70 -11.46 5.90
CA LYS A 170 -16.41 -11.86 7.13
C LYS A 170 -15.91 -11.06 8.32
#